data_AF-A0A951N5D1-F1
#
_entry.id   AF-A0A951N5D1-F1
#
_cell.length_a   1.000
_cell.length_b   1.000
_cell.length_c   1.000
_cell.angle_alpha   90.00
_cell.angle_beta   90.00
_cell.angle_gamma   90.00
#
_symmetry.space_group_name_H-M   'P 1'
#
loop_
_entity.id
_entity.type
_entity.pdbx_description
1 polymer ?
#
loop_
_entity_poly.entity_id
_entity_poly.type
_entity_poly.pdbx_seq_one_letter_code
_entity_poly.pdbx_strand_id
1 'polypeptide(L)'
;RAMCIRHDMAFPAEEFENLLPVMPSLVTPGAAEALAVKVYRTSKVEKRSPVEALRDALDSYQPPVAPEVLAHQMELAIAETSDLEFVPESLRGKK
;
A
#
# COMPACT_ATOMS: atom_id res chain seq x y z
N ARG A 1 -1.05 5.06 -6.55
CA ARG A 1 -1.50 5.98 -7.62
C ARG A 1 -2.87 5.64 -8.20
N ALA A 2 -3.09 4.44 -8.77
CA ALA A 2 -4.36 4.08 -9.41
C ALA A 2 -5.60 4.31 -8.50
N MET A 3 -5.51 3.96 -7.22
CA MET A 3 -6.61 4.20 -6.27
C MET A 3 -6.90 5.69 -6.05
N CYS A 4 -5.89 6.56 -5.99
CA CYS A 4 -6.11 8.00 -5.88
C CYS A 4 -6.80 8.59 -7.13
N ILE A 5 -6.44 8.11 -8.32
CA ILE A 5 -7.08 8.54 -9.58
C ILE A 5 -8.58 8.20 -9.57
N ARG A 6 -8.98 7.05 -9.01
CA ARG A 6 -10.40 6.67 -8.89
C ARG A 6 -11.23 7.64 -8.04
N HIS A 7 -10.59 8.44 -7.18
CA HIS A 7 -11.21 9.44 -6.31
C HIS A 7 -10.95 10.88 -6.81
N ASP A 8 -10.69 11.07 -8.10
CA ASP A 8 -10.40 12.36 -8.75
C ASP A 8 -9.19 13.11 -8.16
N MET A 9 -8.22 12.37 -7.63
CA MET A 9 -6.95 12.89 -7.11
C MET A 9 -5.79 12.51 -8.01
N ALA A 10 -5.85 12.95 -9.27
CA ALA A 10 -4.75 12.74 -10.21
C ALA A 10 -3.55 13.63 -9.85
N PHE A 11 -2.37 13.04 -9.88
CA PHE A 11 -1.10 13.75 -9.79
C PHE A 11 -0.07 13.12 -10.76
N PRO A 12 0.96 13.89 -11.18
CA PRO A 12 2.00 13.44 -12.08
C PRO A 12 2.67 12.13 -11.62
N ALA A 13 3.18 11.34 -12.57
CA ALA A 13 3.83 10.09 -12.25
C ALA A 13 5.16 10.33 -11.53
N GLU A 14 5.86 11.38 -11.92
CA GLU A 14 7.12 11.87 -11.35
C GLU A 14 6.96 12.20 -9.86
N GLU A 15 5.83 12.80 -9.49
CA GLU A 15 5.52 13.08 -8.08
C GLU A 15 5.25 11.80 -7.28
N PHE A 16 4.67 10.77 -7.92
CA PHE A 16 4.48 9.47 -7.29
C PHE A 16 5.79 8.70 -7.11
N GLU A 17 6.71 8.81 -8.08
CA GLU A 17 8.04 8.17 -8.01
C GLU A 17 8.82 8.63 -6.78
N ASN A 18 8.70 9.92 -6.42
CA ASN A 18 9.29 10.49 -5.20
C ASN A 18 8.73 9.91 -3.89
N LEU A 19 7.61 9.17 -3.94
CA LEU A 19 7.00 8.52 -2.78
C LEU A 19 7.31 7.02 -2.69
N LEU A 20 7.89 6.42 -3.75
CA LEU A 20 8.26 5.00 -3.74
C LEU A 20 9.22 4.62 -2.60
N PRO A 21 10.23 5.44 -2.22
CA PRO A 21 11.14 5.09 -1.12
C PRO A 21 10.48 4.96 0.25
N VAL A 22 9.35 5.63 0.47
CA VAL A 22 8.60 5.60 1.74
C VAL A 22 7.35 4.71 1.65
N MET A 23 7.13 4.05 0.51
CA MET A 23 5.98 3.18 0.32
C MET A 23 6.13 1.92 1.19
N PRO A 24 5.13 1.57 2.03
CA PRO A 24 5.18 0.36 2.81
C PRO A 24 5.23 -0.87 1.90
N SER A 25 5.96 -1.88 2.32
CA SER A 25 5.84 -3.22 1.72
C SER A 25 4.53 -3.88 2.17
N LEU A 26 4.07 -4.88 1.40
CA LEU A 26 2.89 -5.69 1.74
C LEU A 26 1.58 -4.90 1.88
N VAL A 27 1.45 -3.78 1.15
CA VAL A 27 0.18 -3.04 1.08
C VAL A 27 -0.84 -3.87 0.31
N THR A 28 -1.84 -4.37 1.01
CA THR A 28 -2.96 -5.10 0.39
C THR A 28 -3.83 -4.15 -0.44
N PRO A 29 -4.60 -4.65 -1.44
CA PRO A 29 -5.54 -3.82 -2.19
C PRO A 29 -6.51 -3.04 -1.30
N GLY A 30 -6.99 -3.66 -0.21
CA GLY A 30 -7.85 -3.00 0.77
C GLY A 30 -7.15 -1.87 1.54
N ALA A 31 -5.89 -2.07 1.93
CA ALA A 31 -5.10 -1.02 2.57
C ALA A 31 -4.79 0.14 1.61
N ALA A 32 -4.51 -0.14 0.34
CA ALA A 32 -4.31 0.88 -0.68
C ALA A 32 -5.58 1.73 -0.91
N GLU A 33 -6.76 1.10 -0.92
CA GLU A 33 -8.03 1.80 -1.03
C GLU A 33 -8.30 2.67 0.21
N ALA A 34 -8.08 2.14 1.41
CA ALA A 34 -8.24 2.88 2.66
C ALA A 34 -7.30 4.11 2.72
N LEU A 35 -6.05 3.95 2.27
CA LEU A 35 -5.11 5.06 2.11
C LEU A 35 -5.66 6.11 1.13
N ALA A 36 -6.14 5.71 -0.05
CA ALA A 36 -6.69 6.63 -1.02
C ALA A 36 -7.89 7.41 -0.46
N VAL A 37 -8.81 6.75 0.26
CA VAL A 37 -9.95 7.43 0.91
C VAL A 37 -9.48 8.43 1.98
N LYS A 38 -8.45 8.10 2.78
CA LYS A 38 -7.86 9.03 3.75
C LYS A 38 -7.31 10.27 3.04
N VAL A 39 -6.54 10.08 1.97
CA VAL A 39 -5.96 11.17 1.16
C VAL A 39 -7.06 12.05 0.56
N TYR A 40 -8.13 11.45 0.04
CA TYR A 40 -9.29 12.18 -0.48
C TYR A 40 -9.91 13.08 0.56
N ARG A 41 -10.23 12.52 1.73
CA ARG A 41 -10.83 13.28 2.83
C ARG A 41 -9.94 14.43 3.27
N THR A 42 -8.65 14.17 3.49
CA THR A 42 -7.68 15.20 3.90
C THR A 42 -7.55 16.29 2.84
N SER A 43 -7.41 15.94 1.57
CA SER A 43 -7.31 16.91 0.47
C SER A 43 -8.55 17.80 0.36
N LYS A 44 -9.76 17.23 0.52
CA LYS A 44 -11.01 17.99 0.46
C LYS A 44 -11.25 18.89 1.68
N VAL A 45 -10.91 18.40 2.88
CA VAL A 45 -11.15 19.13 4.13
C VAL A 45 -10.09 20.21 4.37
N GLU A 46 -8.82 19.88 4.19
CA GLU A 46 -7.69 20.75 4.49
C GLU A 46 -7.23 21.57 3.26
N LYS A 47 -7.83 21.34 2.08
CA LYS A 47 -7.48 21.97 0.80
C LYS A 47 -5.99 21.79 0.41
N ARG A 48 -5.38 20.71 0.91
CA ARG A 48 -4.01 20.31 0.58
C ARG A 48 -3.96 19.57 -0.76
N SER A 49 -2.80 19.56 -1.39
CA SER A 49 -2.63 18.77 -2.60
C SER A 49 -2.70 17.27 -2.27
N PRO A 50 -3.20 16.42 -3.19
CA PRO A 50 -3.28 14.99 -2.94
C PRO A 50 -1.94 14.29 -2.73
N VAL A 51 -0.87 14.79 -3.35
CA VAL A 51 0.49 14.22 -3.17
C VAL A 51 1.05 14.52 -1.78
N GLU A 52 0.81 15.73 -1.24
CA GLU A 52 1.20 16.09 0.12
C GLU A 52 0.39 15.28 1.14
N ALA A 53 -0.92 15.19 0.93
CA ALA A 53 -1.79 14.39 1.79
C ALA A 53 -1.43 12.89 1.75
N LEU A 54 -0.98 12.37 0.60
CA LEU A 54 -0.47 11.00 0.48
C LEU A 54 0.84 10.82 1.23
N ARG A 55 1.79 11.75 1.13
CA ARG A 55 3.04 11.72 1.89
C ARG A 55 2.76 11.64 3.39
N ASP A 56 1.92 12.54 3.91
CA ASP A 56 1.53 12.56 5.33
C ASP A 56 0.82 11.25 5.76
N ALA A 57 0.01 10.68 4.86
CA ALA A 57 -0.66 9.41 5.11
C ALA A 57 0.30 8.22 5.16
N LEU A 58 1.37 8.23 4.36
CA LEU A 58 2.41 7.19 4.34
C LEU A 58 3.32 7.30 5.58
N ASP A 59 3.72 8.51 5.97
CA ASP A 59 4.56 8.74 7.16
C ASP A 59 3.88 8.26 8.46
N SER A 60 2.55 8.33 8.50
CA SER A 60 1.72 7.88 9.63
C SER A 60 1.06 6.52 9.39
N TYR A 61 1.45 5.79 8.34
CA TYR A 61 0.80 4.54 7.99
C TYR A 61 1.08 3.46 9.03
N GLN A 62 0.02 2.80 9.48
CA GLN A 62 0.11 1.59 10.27
C GLN A 62 -0.63 0.46 9.55
N PRO A 63 0.00 -0.72 9.41
CA PRO A 63 -0.68 -1.86 8.81
C PRO A 63 -1.87 -2.26 9.71
N PRO A 64 -3.02 -2.62 9.11
CA PRO A 64 -4.22 -3.00 9.86
C PRO A 64 -4.08 -4.35 10.58
N VAL A 65 -3.06 -5.13 10.22
CA VAL A 65 -2.73 -6.43 10.80
C VAL A 65 -1.30 -6.36 11.31
N ALA A 66 -1.04 -6.92 12.50
CA ALA A 66 0.29 -6.96 13.07
C ALA A 66 1.25 -7.73 12.14
N PRO A 67 2.50 -7.25 11.93
CA PRO A 67 3.44 -7.87 10.98
C PRO A 67 3.67 -9.36 11.21
N GLU A 68 3.73 -9.80 12.46
CA GLU A 68 3.91 -11.19 12.85
C GLU A 68 2.71 -12.08 12.48
N VAL A 69 1.49 -11.55 12.58
CA VAL A 69 0.27 -12.25 12.17
C VAL A 69 0.22 -12.36 10.66
N LEU A 70 0.54 -11.27 9.95
CA LEU A 70 0.58 -11.27 8.49
C LEU A 70 1.64 -12.24 7.96
N ALA A 71 2.83 -12.24 8.55
CA ALA A 71 3.90 -13.18 8.20
C ALA A 71 3.46 -14.63 8.37
N HIS A 72 2.85 -14.97 9.52
CA HIS A 72 2.36 -16.31 9.76
C HIS A 72 1.27 -16.73 8.77
N GLN A 73 0.34 -15.83 8.42
CA GLN A 73 -0.69 -16.08 7.40
C GLN A 73 -0.07 -16.31 6.01
N MET A 74 0.97 -15.55 5.66
CA MET A 74 1.69 -15.73 4.40
C MET A 74 2.42 -17.07 4.35
N GLU A 75 3.07 -17.49 5.44
CA GLU A 75 3.73 -18.81 5.53
C GLU A 75 2.75 -19.95 5.27
N LEU A 76 1.58 -19.91 5.90
CA LEU A 76 0.52 -20.91 5.67
C LEU A 76 0.08 -20.92 4.20
N ALA A 77 -0.18 -19.74 3.61
CA ALA A 77 -0.60 -19.63 2.22
C ALA A 77 0.46 -20.17 1.24
N ILE A 78 1.74 -19.94 1.53
CA ILE A 78 2.86 -20.43 0.70
C ILE A 78 3.03 -21.94 0.86
N ALA A 79 2.80 -22.50 2.05
CA ALA A 79 2.87 -23.94 2.26
C ALA A 79 1.71 -24.71 1.58
N GLU A 80 0.55 -24.06 1.44
CA GLU A 80 -0.66 -24.66 0.86
C GLU A 80 -0.83 -24.41 -0.65
N THR A 81 -0.08 -23.47 -1.24
CA THR A 81 -0.21 -23.16 -2.67
C THR A 81 0.23 -24.35 -3.53
N SER A 82 -0.60 -24.72 -4.51
CA SER A 82 -0.24 -25.71 -5.54
C SER A 82 0.66 -25.13 -6.62
N ASP A 83 0.75 -23.80 -6.71
CA ASP A 83 1.53 -23.08 -7.70
C ASP A 83 2.37 -21.99 -7.01
N LEU A 84 3.68 -22.26 -6.92
CA LEU A 84 4.66 -21.35 -6.32
C LEU A 84 5.02 -20.19 -7.25
N GLU A 85 4.69 -20.24 -8.54
CA GLU A 85 4.98 -19.15 -9.47
C GLU A 85 4.23 -17.87 -9.10
N PHE A 86 3.03 -17.99 -8.51
CA PHE A 86 2.26 -16.86 -7.99
C PHE A 86 2.85 -16.22 -6.72
N VAL A 87 3.75 -16.91 -6.01
CA VAL A 87 4.42 -16.35 -4.83
C VAL A 87 5.61 -15.52 -5.29
N PRO A 88 5.79 -14.27 -4.83
CA PRO A 88 6.99 -13.49 -5.14
C PRO A 88 8.28 -14.20 -4.69
N GLU A 89 9.35 -14.11 -5.49
CA GLU A 89 10.62 -14.78 -5.17
C GLU A 89 11.20 -14.40 -3.80
N SER A 90 11.01 -13.16 -3.38
CA SER A 90 11.42 -12.67 -2.05
C SER A 90 10.71 -13.34 -0.88
N LEU A 91 9.57 -14.01 -1.15
CA LEU A 91 8.71 -14.66 -0.17
C LEU A 91 8.72 -16.19 -0.30
N ARG A 92 9.13 -16.73 -1.45
CA ARG A 92 9.37 -18.17 -1.61
C ARG A 92 10.49 -18.54 -0.61
N GLY A 93 10.18 -19.38 0.38
CA GLY A 93 11.11 -19.70 1.45
C GLY A 93 12.49 -20.09 0.92
N LYS A 94 13.56 -19.53 1.51
CA LYS A 94 14.86 -20.20 1.47
C LYS A 94 14.65 -21.53 2.17
N LYS A 95 14.75 -22.63 1.43
CA LYS A 95 14.81 -23.97 2.02
C LYS A 95 15.93 -24.04 3.06
#